data_AF-A0A7Y6Y6M9-F1
#
_entry.id   AF-A0A7Y6Y6M9-F1
#
_cell.length_a   1.000
_cell.length_b   1.000
_cell.length_c   1.000
_cell.angle_alpha   90.00
_cell.angle_beta   90.00
_cell.angle_gamma   90.00
#
_symmetry.space_group_name_H-M   'P 1'
#
loop_
_entity.id
_entity.type
_entity.pdbx_description
1 polymer ?
#
loop_
_entity_poly.entity_id
_entity_poly.type
_entity_poly.pdbx_seq_one_letter_code
_entity_poly.pdbx_strand_id
1 'polypeptide(L)' 'MDKDSIRQLLVLFVTFAILYFAGNHLMSIRNLTSLFDGLVVLVFFFSLFPFLSLSIVFLGRIFRSVLSIR' A
#
# COMPACT_ATOMS: atom_id res chain seq x y z
N MET A 1 -2.82 -5.16 21.95
CA MET A 1 -2.23 -4.78 20.64
C MET A 1 -1.82 -3.33 20.75
N ASP A 2 -0.54 -3.01 20.56
CA ASP A 2 -0.04 -1.64 20.77
C ASP A 2 -0.75 -0.62 19.87
N LYS A 3 -0.98 0.58 20.40
CA LYS A 3 -1.63 1.69 19.69
C LYS A 3 -0.96 1.98 18.34
N ASP A 4 0.36 1.84 18.29
CA ASP A 4 1.16 1.99 17.08
C ASP A 4 0.92 0.89 16.05
N SER A 5 0.68 -0.34 16.49
CA SER A 5 0.37 -1.47 15.60
C SER A 5 -1.01 -1.29 14.95
N ILE A 6 -1.99 -0.77 15.69
CA ILE A 6 -3.33 -0.46 15.15
C ILE A 6 -3.24 0.66 14.11
N ARG A 7 -2.46 1.71 14.40
CA ARG A 7 -2.23 2.81 13.45
C ARG A 7 -1.52 2.33 12.18
N GLN A 8 -0.49 1.49 12.31
CA GLN A 8 0.21 0.90 11.17
C GLN A 8 -0.72 0.03 10.31
N LEU A 9 -1.58 -0.76 10.94
CA LEU A 9 -2.58 -1.58 10.25
C LEU A 9 -3.59 -0.71 9.49
N LEU A 10 -4.08 0.37 10.11
CA LEU A 10 -4.98 1.32 9.45
C LEU A 10 -4.33 1.99 8.24
N VAL A 11 -3.08 2.45 8.38
CA VAL A 11 -2.34 3.04 7.25
C VAL A 11 -2.14 2.01 6.13
N LEU A 12 -1.80 0.76 6.48
CA LEU A 12 -1.65 -0.32 5.51
C LEU A 12 -2.97 -0.57 4.76
N PHE A 13 -4.10 -0.61 5.47
CA PHE A 13 -5.42 -0.82 4.87
C PHE A 13 -5.83 0.33 3.95
N VAL A 14 -5.64 1.58 4.39
CA VAL A 14 -5.97 2.77 3.59
C VAL A 14 -5.09 2.84 2.34
N THR A 15 -3.79 2.64 2.48
CA THR A 15 -2.86 2.67 1.33
C THR A 15 -3.14 1.52 0.36
N PHE A 16 -3.49 0.33 0.85
CA PHE A 16 -3.95 -0.78 0.02
C PHE A 16 -5.21 -0.43 -0.79
N ALA A 17 -6.24 0.14 -0.15
CA ALA A 17 -7.46 0.53 -0.83
C ALA A 17 -7.18 1.56 -1.94
N ILE A 18 -6.39 2.60 -1.62
CA ILE A 18 -5.99 3.61 -2.60
C ILE A 18 -5.24 2.98 -3.77
N LEU A 19 -4.26 2.12 -3.51
CA LEU A 19 -3.50 1.42 -4.54
C LEU A 19 -4.38 0.53 -5.42
N TYR A 20 -5.34 -0.18 -4.82
CA TYR A 20 -6.26 -1.05 -5.56
C TYR A 20 -7.12 -0.25 -6.54
N PHE A 21 -7.78 0.81 -6.06
CA PHE A 21 -8.65 1.62 -6.92
C PHE A 21 -7.85 2.43 -7.94
N ALA A 22 -6.76 3.08 -7.53
CA ALA A 22 -5.92 3.86 -8.43
C ALA A 22 -5.23 2.95 -9.47
N GLY A 23 -4.70 1.79 -9.04
CA GLY A 23 -4.10 0.81 -9.95
C GLY A 23 -5.11 0.25 -10.95
N ASN A 24 -6.33 -0.05 -10.51
CA ASN A 24 -7.40 -0.51 -11.41
C ASN A 24 -7.80 0.57 -12.43
N HIS A 25 -7.92 1.83 -12.00
CA HIS A 25 -8.15 2.97 -12.90
C HIS A 25 -7.02 3.08 -13.94
N LEU A 26 -5.77 3.05 -13.49
CA LEU A 26 -4.59 3.17 -14.37
C LEU A 26 -4.44 1.99 -15.34
N MET A 27 -4.83 0.78 -14.95
CA MET A 27 -4.83 -0.40 -15.83
C MET A 27 -5.98 -0.36 -16.85
N SER A 28 -7.10 0.31 -16.51
CA SER A 28 -8.24 0.43 -17.42
C SER A 28 -8.02 1.45 -18.55
N ILE A 29 -7.13 2.41 -18.34
CA ILE A 29 -6.79 3.42 -19.33
C ILE A 29 -5.59 2.98 -20.18
N ARG A 30 -5.67 3.25 -21.49
CA ARG A 30 -4.59 2.91 -22.42
C ARG A 30 -3.51 3.99 -22.51
N ASN A 31 -3.92 5.25 -22.35
CA ASN A 31 -3.07 6.44 -22.34
C ASN A 31 -3.57 7.41 -21.25
N LEU A 32 -2.67 8.24 -20.73
CA LEU A 32 -3.03 9.35 -19.85
C LEU A 32 -3.67 10.45 -20.72
N THR A 33 -4.98 10.62 -20.58
CA THR A 33 -5.74 11.55 -21.45
C THR A 33 -6.14 12.82 -20.72
N SER A 34 -6.19 12.78 -19.39
CA SER A 34 -6.65 13.89 -18.57
C SER A 34 -5.65 14.25 -17.46
N LEU A 35 -5.74 15.50 -16.99
CA LEU A 35 -5.02 15.92 -15.77
C LEU A 35 -5.44 15.09 -14.55
N PHE A 36 -6.69 14.61 -14.54
CA PHE A 36 -7.18 13.71 -13.50
C PHE A 36 -6.41 12.39 -13.48
N ASP A 37 -6.13 11.78 -14.64
CA ASP A 37 -5.32 10.56 -14.70
C ASP A 37 -3.91 10.80 -14.14
N GLY A 38 -3.32 11.97 -14.42
CA GLY A 38 -2.06 12.39 -13.82
C GLY A 38 -2.11 12.51 -12.29
N LEU A 39 -3.20 13.04 -11.74
CA LEU A 39 -3.42 13.08 -10.29
C LEU A 39 -3.57 11.67 -9.71
N VAL A 40 -4.26 10.76 -10.40
CA VAL A 40 -4.38 9.36 -9.97
C VAL A 40 -3.01 8.67 -9.95
N VAL A 41 -2.14 8.92 -10.93
CA VAL A 41 -0.75 8.43 -10.93
C VAL A 41 0.01 8.94 -9.70
N LEU A 42 -0.08 10.23 -9.39
CA LEU A 42 0.60 10.82 -8.24
C LEU A 42 0.12 10.19 -6.92
N VAL A 43 -1.20 10.03 -6.75
CA VAL A 43 -1.80 9.39 -5.58
C VAL A 43 -1.38 7.92 -5.48
N PHE A 44 -1.31 7.20 -6.60
CA PHE A 44 -0.83 5.84 -6.66
C PHE A 44 0.61 5.73 -6.14
N PHE A 45 1.55 6.51 -6.68
CA PHE A 45 2.93 6.48 -6.21
C PHE A 45 3.09 6.94 -4.77
N PHE A 46 2.34 7.97 -4.35
CA PHE A 46 2.40 8.46 -2.97
C PHE A 46 1.90 7.42 -1.95
N SER A 47 0.92 6.60 -2.33
CA SER A 47 0.44 5.49 -1.50
C SER A 47 1.29 4.22 -1.60
N LEU A 48 2.02 4.02 -2.71
CA LEU A 48 2.88 2.86 -2.94
C LEU A 48 4.03 2.76 -1.93
N PHE A 49 4.73 3.86 -1.68
CA PHE A 49 5.87 3.87 -0.75
C PHE A 49 5.52 3.47 0.69
N PRO A 50 4.53 4.11 1.36
CA PRO A 50 4.14 3.72 2.71
C PRO A 50 3.58 2.28 2.75
N PHE A 51 2.86 1.84 1.72
CA PHE A 51 2.38 0.47 1.63
C PHE A 51 3.52 -0.54 1.57
N LEU A 52 4.50 -0.34 0.69
CA LEU A 52 5.68 -1.21 0.56
C LEU A 52 6.49 -1.24 1.86
N SER A 53 6.75 -0.07 2.45
CA SER A 53 7.50 0.05 3.70
C SER A 53 6.84 -0.75 4.84
N LEU A 54 5.53 -0.56 5.04
CA LEU A 54 4.79 -1.30 6.07
C LEU A 54 4.71 -2.79 5.74
N SER A 55 4.47 -3.15 4.47
CA SER A 55 4.40 -4.54 4.03
C SER A 55 5.71 -5.28 4.33
N ILE A 56 6.87 -4.68 4.07
CA ILE A 56 8.19 -5.26 4.39
C ILE A 56 8.36 -5.46 5.89
N VAL A 57 7.96 -4.48 6.71
CA VAL A 57 8.02 -4.58 8.17
C VAL A 57 7.14 -5.72 8.68
N PHE A 58 5.90 -5.83 8.20
CA PHE A 58 4.99 -6.90 8.58
C PHE A 58 5.47 -8.27 8.09
N LEU A 59 5.97 -8.37 6.84
CA LEU A 59 6.59 -9.60 6.33
C LEU A 59 7.76 -10.02 7.21
N GLY A 60 8.66 -9.10 7.55
CA GLY A 60 9.80 -9.37 8.42
C GLY A 60 9.40 -9.88 9.80
N ARG A 61 8.31 -9.34 10.38
CA ARG A 61 7.74 -9.86 11.64
C ARG A 61 7.17 -11.26 11.48
N ILE A 62 6.45 -11.54 10.39
CA ILE A 62 5.90 -12.87 10.10
C ILE A 62 7.03 -13.88 9.92
N PHE A 63 8.04 -13.56 9.11
CA PHE A 63 9.21 -14.43 8.88
C PHE A 63 9.95 -14.74 10.19
N ARG A 64 10.19 -13.74 11.05
CA ARG A 64 10.78 -13.96 12.38
C ARG A 64 9.89 -14.83 13.26
N SER A 65 8.59 -14.61 13.26
CA SER A 65 7.65 -15.44 14.03
C SER A 65 7.66 -16.90 13.57
N VAL A 66 7.68 -17.14 12.26
CA VAL A 66 7.74 -18.49 11.68
C VAL A 66 9.08 -19.16 11.98
N LEU A 67 10.19 -18.43 11.88
CA LEU A 67 11.53 -18.94 12.20
C LEU A 67 11.76 -19.16 13.70
N SER A 68 11.14 -18.36 14.56
CA SER A 68 11.24 -18.48 16.03
C SER A 68 10.39 -19.61 16.62
N ILE A 69 9.43 -20.14 15.86
CA ILE A 69 8.59 -21.28 16.27
C ILE A 69 9.26 -22.62 15.94
N ARG A 70 10.39 -22.59 15.23
CA ARG A 70 11.22 -23.76 14.93
C ARG A 70 12.47 -23.78 15.80
#